data_AF-A0A928XT28-F1
#
_entry.id   AF-A0A928XT28-F1
#
_cell.length_a   1.000
_cell.length_b   1.000
_cell.length_c   1.000
_cell.angle_alpha   90.00
_cell.angle_beta   90.00
_cell.angle_gamma   90.00
#
_symmetry.space_group_name_H-M   'P 1'
#
loop_
_entity.id
_entity.type
_entity.pdbx_description
1 polymer ?
#
loop_
_entity_poly.entity_id
_entity_poly.type
_entity_poly.pdbx_seq_one_letter_code
_entity_poly.pdbx_strand_id
1 'polypeptide(L)'
;MRAPLLLLLVVCALALGLGLRADRAWADAKTTATVAAASKAGPVVHGLAPLPGDAPVPLADRPPGAYAGDGGPSPVIFPPQQLTIRFNHKKHVKELGLSCTTCHDKAKTSKESRDSLLPKPTRCDACHGSDHRDLSAVTTDDDALISQCGFCHVGYKATDGNRVARMVMPRPNLRMNHAVHASRNIACAQCHGAVENIELATRDQLPRMKGCFACHQMPGPARGQAKGDCVNCHLTERGGMMKTKFASGILKPPQWLHDSGHGADWIERHKQVAGNDSQTCATCHSERFCTDCHDGRVRPRKVHPNDWISMHPTAARQNNPSCTSCHRQQTFCVGCHQRAGVTMSGPFANFAGRGRFHPPAAVWSDPPRSSRHHSWEAQRNINACVSCHTERDCATCHATSAMGGRGWGPGKAGVGDSGFGGQGVNPHPRNFRDRCAGALRRNARPCLVCHDPADQKLMECR
;
A
#
# COMPACT_ATOMS: atom_id res chain seq x y z
N MET A 1 15.36 13.38 74.55
CA MET A 1 16.44 12.98 73.61
C MET A 1 15.87 13.03 72.20
N ARG A 2 16.66 13.54 71.26
CA ARG A 2 16.23 14.27 70.04
C ARG A 2 15.29 13.49 69.10
N ALA A 3 14.31 14.25 68.59
CA ALA A 3 13.18 13.92 67.73
C ALA A 3 13.55 13.85 66.21
N PRO A 4 12.64 13.39 65.32
CA PRO A 4 12.95 12.61 64.11
C PRO A 4 12.72 13.32 62.75
N LEU A 5 13.04 12.58 61.67
CA LEU A 5 12.48 12.58 60.31
C LEU A 5 11.95 13.91 59.72
N LEU A 6 12.62 14.40 58.65
CA LEU A 6 12.01 15.35 57.70
C LEU A 6 11.71 14.67 56.35
N LEU A 7 10.41 14.56 56.11
CA LEU A 7 9.75 14.25 54.85
C LEU A 7 9.80 15.50 53.94
N LEU A 8 10.21 15.35 52.68
CA LEU A 8 10.13 16.40 51.65
C LEU A 8 8.83 16.22 50.85
N LEU A 9 7.92 17.20 50.94
CA LEU A 9 6.75 17.35 50.05
C LEU A 9 6.43 18.85 49.85
N VAL A 10 6.72 19.31 48.63
CA VAL A 10 5.89 20.12 47.71
C VAL A 10 5.07 21.30 48.27
N VAL A 11 5.40 22.53 47.83
CA VAL A 11 4.52 23.61 47.31
C VAL A 11 5.43 24.54 46.47
N CYS A 12 5.47 24.56 45.13
CA CYS A 12 4.50 24.96 44.10
C CYS A 12 4.11 26.46 44.11
N ALA A 13 4.78 27.28 43.30
CA ALA A 13 4.23 28.53 42.77
C ALA A 13 4.71 28.76 41.31
N LEU A 14 3.76 28.62 40.40
CA LEU A 14 3.68 29.02 38.98
C LEU A 14 3.95 30.54 38.79
N ALA A 15 4.25 31.15 37.65
CA ALA A 15 4.37 30.86 36.20
C ALA A 15 5.12 32.08 35.56
N LEU A 16 5.68 32.11 34.35
CA LEU A 16 5.13 32.05 32.98
C LEU A 16 6.32 32.35 32.02
N GLY A 17 6.34 31.80 30.80
CA GLY A 17 7.16 32.36 29.71
C GLY A 17 7.68 31.36 28.69
N LEU A 18 7.10 31.37 27.48
CA LEU A 18 7.30 30.42 26.39
C LEU A 18 8.73 30.40 25.81
N GLY A 19 9.24 29.22 25.50
CA GLY A 19 10.40 29.01 24.62
C GLY A 19 9.99 28.68 23.19
N LEU A 20 10.37 29.52 22.23
CA LEU A 20 10.46 29.17 20.81
C LEU A 20 11.92 28.86 20.45
N ARG A 21 12.12 27.73 19.75
CA ARG A 21 13.39 27.34 19.13
C ARG A 21 13.62 28.16 17.85
N ALA A 22 14.86 28.61 17.65
CA ALA A 22 15.29 29.29 16.43
C ALA A 22 16.35 28.46 15.68
N ASP A 23 16.13 28.35 14.38
CA ASP A 23 17.02 27.85 13.33
C ASP A 23 18.24 28.77 13.11
N ARG A 24 19.30 28.23 12.50
CA ARG A 24 20.20 28.85 11.48
C ARG A 24 21.41 27.92 11.25
N ALA A 25 21.55 27.26 10.10
CA ALA A 25 22.11 27.78 8.85
C ALA A 25 23.56 28.26 9.00
N TRP A 26 24.52 27.47 8.52
CA TRP A 26 25.91 27.86 8.36
C TRP A 26 26.19 28.26 6.91
N ALA A 27 26.64 29.50 6.75
CA ALA A 27 27.11 30.12 5.53
C ALA A 27 28.64 30.16 5.50
N ASP A 28 29.15 30.39 4.29
CA ASP A 28 30.53 30.32 3.82
C ASP A 28 31.59 31.08 4.65
N ALA A 29 32.78 30.49 4.73
CA ALA A 29 34.02 31.22 5.01
C ALA A 29 35.12 30.77 4.04
N LYS A 30 35.45 31.67 3.11
CA LYS A 30 36.66 31.64 2.29
C LYS A 30 37.88 31.77 3.19
N THR A 31 38.81 30.82 3.10
CA THR A 31 40.18 31.02 3.57
C THR A 31 41.13 30.54 2.48
N THR A 32 41.81 31.50 1.87
CA THR A 32 42.93 31.30 0.95
C THR A 32 44.11 30.73 1.72
N ALA A 33 44.46 29.47 1.45
CA ALA A 33 45.73 28.88 1.85
C ALA A 33 46.44 28.38 0.59
N THR A 34 47.67 28.86 0.43
CA THR A 34 48.59 28.63 -0.68
C THR A 34 48.81 27.13 -0.93
N VAL A 35 48.64 26.75 -2.21
CA VAL A 35 48.78 25.39 -2.72
C VAL A 35 50.25 25.11 -3.03
N ALA A 36 50.84 24.11 -2.38
CA ALA A 36 52.08 23.44 -2.78
C ALA A 36 51.95 21.97 -2.35
N ALA A 37 52.05 20.94 -3.20
CA ALA A 37 52.37 20.84 -4.61
C ALA A 37 51.28 20.02 -5.33
N ALA A 38 50.81 20.50 -6.47
CA ALA A 38 49.98 19.74 -7.36
C ALA A 38 50.82 18.62 -8.01
N SER A 39 50.30 17.40 -8.00
CA SER A 39 50.82 16.30 -8.82
C SER A 39 50.98 16.77 -10.27
N LYS A 40 52.11 16.44 -10.91
CA LYS A 40 52.36 16.69 -12.35
C LYS A 40 51.39 15.94 -13.29
N ALA A 41 50.50 15.11 -12.76
CA ALA A 41 49.39 14.54 -13.50
C ALA A 41 48.33 15.61 -13.76
N GLY A 42 47.90 15.78 -15.01
CA GLY A 42 46.60 16.41 -15.27
C GLY A 42 45.47 15.71 -14.48
N PRO A 43 44.29 16.34 -14.31
CA PRO A 43 43.20 15.74 -13.55
C PRO A 43 42.84 14.37 -14.12
N VAL A 44 42.99 13.32 -13.31
CA VAL A 44 42.73 11.94 -13.70
C VAL A 44 41.21 11.73 -13.76
N VAL A 45 40.64 11.75 -14.96
CA VAL A 45 39.18 11.65 -15.19
C VAL A 45 38.64 10.22 -15.30
N HIS A 46 39.51 9.22 -15.37
CA HIS A 46 39.14 7.81 -15.62
C HIS A 46 39.01 6.99 -14.33
N GLY A 47 38.03 6.08 -14.28
CA GLY A 47 37.79 5.15 -13.18
C GLY A 47 37.01 5.74 -12.00
N LEU A 48 36.42 6.93 -12.19
CA LEU A 48 35.53 7.59 -11.22
C LEU A 48 34.05 7.31 -11.49
N ALA A 49 33.75 6.81 -12.69
CA ALA A 49 32.41 6.54 -13.19
C ALA A 49 32.41 5.28 -14.07
N PRO A 50 31.24 4.68 -14.38
CA PRO A 50 31.19 3.51 -15.25
C PRO A 50 31.83 3.76 -16.62
N LEU A 51 31.68 4.96 -17.17
CA LEU A 51 32.32 5.37 -18.41
C LEU A 51 32.83 6.81 -18.27
N PRO A 52 33.79 7.23 -19.13
CA PRO A 52 34.30 8.60 -19.12
C PRO A 52 33.18 9.64 -19.19
N GLY A 53 33.30 10.71 -18.40
CA GLY A 53 32.35 11.81 -18.37
C GLY A 53 30.95 11.45 -17.87
N ASP A 54 30.83 10.46 -16.98
CA ASP A 54 29.55 9.96 -16.44
C ASP A 54 28.57 9.44 -17.51
N ALA A 55 29.10 9.01 -18.67
CA ALA A 55 28.26 8.46 -19.72
C ALA A 55 27.48 7.22 -19.25
N PRO A 56 26.22 7.06 -19.66
CA PRO A 56 25.42 5.90 -19.29
C PRO A 56 25.99 4.63 -19.91
N VAL A 57 26.03 3.53 -19.15
CA VAL A 57 26.46 2.22 -19.65
C VAL A 57 25.51 1.77 -20.78
N PRO A 58 26.03 1.40 -21.97
CA PRO A 58 25.22 0.86 -23.06
C PRO A 58 24.42 -0.36 -22.64
N LEU A 59 23.20 -0.54 -23.16
CA LEU A 59 22.35 -1.68 -22.79
C LEU A 59 23.04 -3.04 -23.07
N ALA A 60 23.85 -3.12 -24.12
CA ALA A 60 24.62 -4.33 -24.47
C ALA A 60 25.64 -4.73 -23.40
N ASP A 61 26.14 -3.77 -22.61
CA ASP A 61 27.13 -4.01 -21.57
C ASP A 61 26.47 -4.22 -20.18
N ARG A 62 25.16 -4.05 -20.07
CA ARG A 62 24.42 -4.21 -18.80
C ARG A 62 24.09 -5.69 -18.53
N PRO A 63 23.86 -6.05 -17.25
CA PRO A 63 23.39 -7.38 -16.87
C PRO A 63 22.14 -7.85 -17.64
N PRO A 64 22.01 -9.18 -17.89
CA PRO A 64 20.79 -9.73 -18.46
C PRO A 64 19.53 -9.35 -17.66
N GLY A 65 18.48 -9.03 -18.40
CA GLY A 65 17.22 -8.54 -17.83
C GLY A 65 17.16 -7.04 -17.56
N ALA A 66 18.26 -6.30 -17.77
CA ALA A 66 18.22 -4.85 -17.84
C ALA A 66 17.44 -4.38 -19.07
N TYR A 67 16.87 -3.17 -19.01
CA TYR A 67 16.15 -2.53 -20.10
C TYR A 67 16.33 -1.01 -20.05
N ALA A 68 15.98 -0.33 -21.15
CA ALA A 68 16.06 1.13 -21.21
C ALA A 68 15.18 1.77 -20.12
N GLY A 69 15.80 2.54 -19.22
CA GLY A 69 15.11 3.19 -18.11
C GLY A 69 14.87 2.33 -16.86
N ASP A 70 15.48 1.13 -16.74
CA ASP A 70 15.31 0.26 -15.57
C ASP A 70 15.84 0.83 -14.24
N GLY A 71 16.69 1.87 -14.29
CA GLY A 71 17.19 2.57 -13.11
C GLY A 71 18.14 1.74 -12.24
N GLY A 72 18.65 0.62 -12.76
CA GLY A 72 19.46 -0.32 -11.99
C GLY A 72 18.65 -1.47 -11.37
N PRO A 73 19.28 -2.33 -10.56
CA PRO A 73 18.55 -3.36 -9.84
C PRO A 73 17.76 -2.76 -8.68
N SER A 74 16.98 -3.56 -7.95
CA SER A 74 16.24 -3.06 -6.78
C SER A 74 17.18 -2.50 -5.71
N PRO A 75 17.00 -1.25 -5.22
CA PRO A 75 17.80 -0.69 -4.12
C PRO A 75 17.48 -1.37 -2.77
N VAL A 76 16.38 -2.10 -2.68
CA VAL A 76 16.08 -2.90 -1.49
C VAL A 76 16.92 -4.17 -1.49
N ILE A 77 17.07 -4.81 -2.65
CA ILE A 77 17.87 -6.04 -2.81
C ILE A 77 19.37 -5.75 -2.81
N PHE A 78 19.80 -4.72 -3.53
CA PHE A 78 21.17 -4.22 -3.53
C PHE A 78 21.17 -2.79 -3.02
N PRO A 79 21.43 -2.55 -1.73
CA PRO A 79 21.39 -1.20 -1.17
C PRO A 79 22.45 -0.28 -1.80
N PRO A 80 22.24 1.05 -1.76
CA PRO A 80 23.21 2.01 -2.29
C PRO A 80 24.61 1.83 -1.71
N GLN A 81 25.59 1.76 -2.59
CA GLN A 81 27.01 1.63 -2.24
C GLN A 81 27.69 2.99 -2.15
N GLN A 82 28.78 3.06 -1.39
CA GLN A 82 29.68 4.22 -1.37
C GLN A 82 31.03 3.76 -1.90
N LEU A 83 31.36 4.20 -3.11
CA LEU A 83 32.64 3.92 -3.75
C LEU A 83 33.60 5.06 -3.45
N THR A 84 34.72 4.75 -2.81
CA THR A 84 35.75 5.72 -2.41
C THR A 84 37.11 5.44 -3.04
N ILE A 85 37.13 4.47 -3.95
CA ILE A 85 38.30 4.01 -4.70
C ILE A 85 38.04 4.28 -6.18
N ARG A 86 39.04 4.84 -6.86
CA ARG A 86 39.09 4.94 -8.31
C ARG A 86 39.62 3.63 -8.88
N PHE A 87 38.88 3.02 -9.81
CA PHE A 87 39.29 1.77 -10.44
C PHE A 87 38.74 1.68 -11.88
N ASN A 88 39.48 1.01 -12.76
CA ASN A 88 39.14 0.88 -14.18
C ASN A 88 39.18 -0.60 -14.62
N HIS A 89 38.03 -1.26 -14.69
CA HIS A 89 37.90 -2.65 -15.12
C HIS A 89 38.33 -2.85 -16.58
N LYS A 90 37.98 -1.94 -17.48
CA LYS A 90 38.39 -1.98 -18.88
C LYS A 90 39.90 -2.03 -19.02
N LYS A 91 40.63 -1.20 -18.26
CA LYS A 91 42.09 -1.23 -18.24
C LYS A 91 42.63 -2.59 -17.81
N HIS A 92 42.13 -3.11 -16.68
CA HIS A 92 42.67 -4.33 -16.08
C HIS A 92 42.27 -5.61 -16.83
N VAL A 93 41.02 -5.71 -17.27
CA VAL A 93 40.46 -6.93 -17.85
C VAL A 93 40.63 -6.95 -19.37
N LYS A 94 40.26 -5.88 -20.06
CA LYS A 94 40.25 -5.85 -21.53
C LYS A 94 41.60 -5.50 -22.13
N GLU A 95 42.29 -4.50 -21.58
CA GLU A 95 43.57 -4.04 -22.14
C GLU A 95 44.77 -4.83 -21.63
N LEU A 96 44.78 -5.18 -20.33
CA LEU A 96 45.85 -5.96 -19.71
C LEU A 96 45.59 -7.47 -19.68
N GLY A 97 44.39 -7.91 -20.05
CA GLY A 97 44.05 -9.35 -20.14
C GLY A 97 43.95 -10.08 -18.79
N LEU A 98 43.80 -9.37 -17.67
CA LEU A 98 43.68 -10.02 -16.37
C LEU A 98 42.36 -10.78 -16.23
N SER A 99 42.42 -12.00 -15.67
CA SER A 99 41.22 -12.77 -15.35
C SER A 99 40.42 -12.12 -14.21
N CYS A 100 39.10 -12.27 -14.21
CA CYS A 100 38.24 -11.77 -13.11
C CYS A 100 38.68 -12.32 -11.74
N THR A 101 39.11 -13.60 -11.71
CA THR A 101 39.53 -14.30 -10.49
C THR A 101 40.89 -13.86 -9.96
N THR A 102 41.65 -13.08 -10.72
CA THR A 102 42.91 -12.48 -10.23
C THR A 102 42.63 -11.59 -9.01
N CYS A 103 41.54 -10.81 -9.07
CA CYS A 103 41.13 -9.94 -7.96
C CYS A 103 39.97 -10.54 -7.14
N HIS A 104 39.01 -11.20 -7.80
CA HIS A 104 37.84 -11.81 -7.17
C HIS A 104 38.06 -13.31 -6.91
N ASP A 105 39.17 -13.65 -6.26
CA ASP A 105 39.62 -15.03 -6.01
C ASP A 105 38.59 -15.91 -5.28
N LYS A 106 37.82 -15.32 -4.36
CA LYS A 106 36.78 -16.02 -3.60
C LYS A 106 35.45 -16.19 -4.34
N ALA A 107 35.28 -15.54 -5.51
CA ALA A 107 34.00 -15.57 -6.19
C ALA A 107 33.58 -16.99 -6.59
N LYS A 108 34.51 -17.81 -7.09
CA LYS A 108 34.22 -19.19 -7.52
C LYS A 108 33.82 -20.14 -6.38
N THR A 109 34.13 -19.80 -5.14
CA THR A 109 33.91 -20.69 -3.97
C THR A 109 32.89 -20.15 -2.98
N SER A 110 32.41 -18.92 -3.18
CA SER A 110 31.41 -18.29 -2.32
C SER A 110 30.08 -19.02 -2.35
N LYS A 111 29.56 -19.30 -1.16
CA LYS A 111 28.28 -20.02 -0.97
C LYS A 111 27.15 -19.10 -0.55
N GLU A 112 27.47 -17.89 -0.08
CA GLU A 112 26.48 -16.93 0.38
C GLU A 112 26.66 -15.57 -0.30
N SER A 113 25.53 -14.94 -0.63
CA SER A 113 25.46 -13.60 -1.23
C SER A 113 26.05 -12.50 -0.33
N ARG A 114 26.14 -12.75 0.98
CA ARG A 114 26.68 -11.81 1.97
C ARG A 114 28.20 -11.82 2.06
N ASP A 115 28.85 -12.76 1.39
CA ASP A 115 30.30 -12.88 1.37
C ASP A 115 30.92 -11.60 0.75
N SER A 116 32.05 -11.16 1.29
CA SER A 116 32.82 -10.07 0.69
C SER A 116 33.75 -10.66 -0.37
N LEU A 117 33.38 -10.46 -1.64
CA LEU A 117 34.10 -10.98 -2.80
C LEU A 117 34.94 -9.92 -3.51
N LEU A 118 35.10 -8.76 -2.88
CA LEU A 118 35.96 -7.71 -3.39
C LEU A 118 37.42 -7.97 -2.99
N PRO A 119 38.38 -7.57 -3.84
CA PRO A 119 39.79 -7.68 -3.51
C PRO A 119 40.10 -6.87 -2.25
N LYS A 120 41.02 -7.40 -1.44
CA LYS A 120 41.68 -6.62 -0.38
C LYS A 120 42.66 -5.63 -1.01
N PRO A 121 42.99 -4.51 -0.35
CA PRO A 121 43.96 -3.54 -0.86
C PRO A 121 45.33 -4.18 -1.20
N THR A 122 45.74 -5.20 -0.45
CA THR A 122 46.96 -5.98 -0.71
C THR A 122 46.99 -6.71 -2.06
N ARG A 123 45.87 -6.79 -2.79
CA ARG A 123 45.85 -7.29 -4.18
C ARG A 123 46.37 -6.25 -5.17
N CYS A 124 46.20 -4.96 -4.86
CA CYS A 124 46.71 -3.85 -5.67
C CYS A 124 48.23 -3.70 -5.49
N ASP A 125 48.70 -3.87 -4.26
CA ASP A 125 50.11 -3.78 -3.85
C ASP A 125 51.03 -4.71 -4.67
N ALA A 126 50.49 -5.84 -5.15
CA ALA A 126 51.24 -6.81 -5.95
C ALA A 126 51.70 -6.27 -7.32
N CYS A 127 51.12 -5.16 -7.82
CA CYS A 127 51.46 -4.59 -9.12
C CYS A 127 51.69 -3.07 -9.10
N HIS A 128 51.14 -2.34 -8.13
CA HIS A 128 51.10 -0.87 -8.16
C HIS A 128 52.15 -0.17 -7.29
N GLY A 129 53.11 -0.90 -6.71
CA GLY A 129 54.17 -0.29 -5.91
C GLY A 129 53.69 0.37 -4.61
N SER A 130 52.41 0.21 -4.26
CA SER A 130 51.85 0.59 -2.97
C SER A 130 52.07 -0.52 -1.94
N ASP A 131 52.12 -0.16 -0.65
CA ASP A 131 52.12 -1.13 0.44
C ASP A 131 51.17 -0.67 1.56
N HIS A 132 50.04 -1.37 1.71
CA HIS A 132 49.05 -1.06 2.75
C HIS A 132 49.40 -1.63 4.14
N ARG A 133 50.48 -2.40 4.27
CA ARG A 133 51.03 -2.89 5.54
C ARG A 133 52.11 -1.96 6.07
N ASP A 134 52.89 -1.37 5.18
CA ASP A 134 53.91 -0.37 5.50
C ASP A 134 53.78 0.85 4.56
N LEU A 135 53.10 1.89 5.05
CA LEU A 135 52.88 3.11 4.28
C LEU A 135 54.17 3.89 3.98
N SER A 136 55.29 3.55 4.62
CA SER A 136 56.60 4.14 4.34
C SER A 136 57.36 3.43 3.21
N ALA A 137 56.93 2.22 2.83
CA ALA A 137 57.54 1.39 1.79
C ALA A 137 56.88 1.55 0.40
N VAL A 138 56.05 2.58 0.20
CA VAL A 138 55.44 2.89 -1.10
C VAL A 138 56.52 3.35 -2.08
N THR A 139 56.66 2.67 -3.20
CA THR A 139 57.63 3.03 -4.24
C THR A 139 57.06 4.18 -5.08
N THR A 140 57.43 5.40 -4.71
CA THR A 140 57.16 6.60 -5.51
C THR A 140 58.25 6.75 -6.57
N ASP A 141 58.28 5.89 -7.58
CA ASP A 141 59.00 6.28 -8.79
C ASP A 141 58.32 7.53 -9.33
N ASP A 142 59.08 8.61 -9.54
CA ASP A 142 58.57 9.95 -9.85
C ASP A 142 57.67 10.00 -11.11
N ASP A 143 57.73 8.97 -11.96
CA ASP A 143 56.91 8.80 -13.16
C ASP A 143 55.64 7.95 -12.96
N ALA A 144 55.56 7.14 -11.90
CA ALA A 144 54.45 6.21 -11.66
C ALA A 144 53.44 6.80 -10.67
N LEU A 145 52.64 7.77 -11.14
CA LEU A 145 51.50 8.37 -10.42
C LEU A 145 50.57 7.35 -9.73
N ILE A 146 50.58 6.10 -10.19
CA ILE A 146 49.72 5.03 -9.73
C ILE A 146 50.02 4.50 -8.32
N SER A 147 51.27 4.62 -7.84
CA SER A 147 51.64 4.20 -6.48
C SER A 147 51.19 5.20 -5.41
N GLN A 148 50.86 6.43 -5.80
CA GLN A 148 50.43 7.47 -4.88
C GLN A 148 49.03 7.19 -4.33
N CYS A 149 48.86 7.30 -3.01
CA CYS A 149 47.58 7.02 -2.35
C CYS A 149 46.42 7.83 -2.96
N GLY A 150 46.65 9.10 -3.29
CA GLY A 150 45.64 9.99 -3.88
C GLY A 150 45.21 9.65 -5.30
N PHE A 151 45.95 8.80 -6.01
CA PHE A 151 45.52 8.31 -7.32
C PHE A 151 44.37 7.32 -7.20
N CYS A 152 44.37 6.48 -6.17
CA CYS A 152 43.35 5.45 -5.97
C CYS A 152 42.29 5.89 -4.96
N HIS A 153 42.69 6.51 -3.85
CA HIS A 153 41.78 6.94 -2.79
C HIS A 153 41.22 8.33 -3.09
N VAL A 154 39.95 8.37 -3.49
CA VAL A 154 39.27 9.61 -3.86
C VAL A 154 39.19 10.55 -2.65
N GLY A 155 39.67 11.78 -2.83
CA GLY A 155 39.69 12.80 -1.77
C GLY A 155 40.75 12.60 -0.69
N TYR A 156 41.74 11.72 -0.92
CA TYR A 156 42.87 11.53 -0.01
C TYR A 156 43.68 12.82 0.20
N LYS A 157 44.08 13.03 1.45
CA LYS A 157 44.99 14.11 1.84
C LYS A 157 46.01 13.52 2.80
N ALA A 158 47.30 13.70 2.50
CA ALA A 158 48.39 13.25 3.37
C ALA A 158 48.31 13.90 4.77
N THR A 159 47.76 15.12 4.86
CA THR A 159 47.56 15.86 6.12
C THR A 159 46.58 15.19 7.09
N ASP A 160 45.75 14.26 6.62
CA ASP A 160 44.70 13.63 7.42
C ASP A 160 45.22 12.34 8.12
N GLY A 161 46.53 12.27 8.36
CA GLY A 161 47.19 11.11 8.97
C GLY A 161 47.10 9.85 8.12
N ASN A 162 47.22 10.01 6.80
CA ASN A 162 47.08 8.95 5.79
C ASN A 162 45.75 8.15 5.87
N ARG A 163 44.70 8.76 6.41
CA ARG A 163 43.37 8.14 6.45
C ARG A 163 42.71 8.22 5.08
N VAL A 164 41.98 7.16 4.75
CA VAL A 164 41.22 7.04 3.50
C VAL A 164 39.74 6.90 3.78
N ALA A 165 38.91 7.44 2.89
CA ALA A 165 37.47 7.28 2.97
C ALA A 165 37.10 5.80 2.84
N ARG A 166 36.23 5.31 3.74
CA ARG A 166 35.81 3.91 3.77
C ARG A 166 34.90 3.59 2.59
N MET A 167 35.26 2.58 1.82
CA MET A 167 34.37 1.98 0.83
C MET A 167 33.27 1.18 1.54
N VAL A 168 32.01 1.46 1.20
CA VAL A 168 30.84 0.78 1.79
C VAL A 168 30.12 -0.01 0.72
N MET A 169 30.13 -1.33 0.89
CA MET A 169 29.42 -2.28 0.04
C MET A 169 28.41 -3.04 0.90
N PRO A 170 27.14 -2.59 0.94
CA PRO A 170 26.12 -3.23 1.73
C PRO A 170 25.88 -4.67 1.29
N ARG A 171 25.54 -5.53 2.26
CA ARG A 171 25.17 -6.92 1.97
C ARG A 171 23.87 -6.94 1.17
N PRO A 172 23.78 -7.76 0.10
CA PRO A 172 22.54 -7.91 -0.64
C PRO A 172 21.49 -8.68 0.17
N ASN A 173 20.23 -8.32 -0.01
CA ASN A 173 19.07 -8.93 0.64
C ASN A 173 18.48 -10.09 -0.18
N LEU A 174 19.33 -10.98 -0.68
CA LEU A 174 18.96 -12.14 -1.49
C LEU A 174 19.81 -13.36 -1.13
N ARG A 175 19.43 -14.54 -1.58
CA ARG A 175 20.19 -15.79 -1.52
C ARG A 175 20.82 -16.05 -2.88
N MET A 176 22.14 -16.17 -2.90
CA MET A 176 22.91 -16.51 -4.11
C MET A 176 24.14 -17.30 -3.67
N ASN A 177 24.47 -18.33 -4.44
CA ASN A 177 25.62 -19.19 -4.21
C ASN A 177 26.45 -19.21 -5.49
N HIS A 178 27.54 -18.44 -5.53
CA HIS A 178 28.39 -18.37 -6.72
C HIS A 178 29.03 -19.71 -7.03
N ALA A 179 29.40 -20.51 -6.03
CA ALA A 179 30.04 -21.82 -6.23
C ALA A 179 29.19 -22.78 -7.05
N VAL A 180 27.87 -22.80 -6.82
CA VAL A 180 26.93 -23.64 -7.60
C VAL A 180 26.80 -23.17 -9.05
N HIS A 181 26.90 -21.86 -9.29
CA HIS A 181 26.86 -21.31 -10.65
C HIS A 181 28.19 -21.55 -11.38
N ALA A 182 29.31 -21.35 -10.67
CA ALA A 182 30.65 -21.58 -11.18
C ALA A 182 30.88 -23.06 -11.52
N SER A 183 30.40 -24.01 -10.70
CA SER A 183 30.51 -25.45 -10.99
C SER A 183 29.71 -25.89 -12.22
N ARG A 184 28.81 -25.05 -12.71
CA ARG A 184 28.03 -25.26 -13.94
C ARG A 184 28.58 -24.48 -15.13
N ASN A 185 29.79 -23.95 -15.03
CA ASN A 185 30.45 -23.16 -16.08
C ASN A 185 29.64 -21.92 -16.53
N ILE A 186 28.86 -21.33 -15.61
CA ILE A 186 28.18 -20.05 -15.88
C ILE A 186 29.24 -18.94 -15.78
N ALA A 187 29.45 -18.23 -16.88
CA ALA A 187 30.44 -17.16 -16.98
C ALA A 187 29.97 -15.89 -16.25
N CYS A 188 30.92 -15.12 -15.71
CA CYS A 188 30.66 -13.91 -14.93
C CYS A 188 29.76 -12.91 -15.69
N ALA A 189 30.05 -12.71 -16.98
CA ALA A 189 29.32 -11.78 -17.85
C ALA A 189 27.85 -12.17 -18.06
N GLN A 190 27.49 -13.45 -17.89
CA GLN A 190 26.10 -13.91 -17.97
C GLN A 190 25.24 -13.43 -16.78
N CYS A 191 25.85 -12.80 -15.78
CA CYS A 191 25.16 -12.19 -14.64
C CYS A 191 25.52 -10.72 -14.44
N HIS A 192 26.78 -10.34 -14.69
CA HIS A 192 27.30 -8.99 -14.43
C HIS A 192 27.31 -8.07 -15.66
N GLY A 193 27.00 -8.59 -16.85
CA GLY A 193 27.20 -7.87 -18.11
C GLY A 193 28.69 -7.80 -18.50
N ALA A 194 28.99 -7.00 -19.52
CA ALA A 194 30.35 -6.84 -20.04
C ALA A 194 31.15 -5.84 -19.19
N VAL A 195 31.51 -6.25 -17.98
CA VAL A 195 32.27 -5.43 -17.01
C VAL A 195 33.65 -5.01 -17.58
N GLU A 196 34.21 -5.81 -18.48
CA GLU A 196 35.43 -5.52 -19.22
C GLU A 196 35.32 -4.31 -20.17
N ASN A 197 34.11 -3.83 -20.47
CA ASN A 197 33.90 -2.65 -21.32
C ASN A 197 33.76 -1.35 -20.54
N ILE A 198 33.65 -1.41 -19.21
CA ILE A 198 33.42 -0.24 -18.34
C ILE A 198 34.63 0.04 -17.44
N GLU A 199 34.73 1.26 -16.93
CA GLU A 199 35.77 1.65 -15.98
C GLU A 199 35.36 1.26 -14.55
N LEU A 200 34.47 2.03 -13.92
CA LEU A 200 34.05 1.74 -12.55
C LEU A 200 32.78 0.87 -12.53
N ALA A 201 32.90 -0.38 -12.08
CA ALA A 201 31.73 -1.22 -11.86
C ALA A 201 30.89 -0.67 -10.71
N THR A 202 29.59 -0.54 -10.94
CA THR A 202 28.65 -0.04 -9.94
C THR A 202 27.57 -1.07 -9.63
N ARG A 203 26.62 -0.67 -8.78
CA ARG A 203 25.38 -1.42 -8.54
C ARG A 203 24.65 -1.78 -9.84
N ASP A 204 24.86 -1.02 -10.92
CA ASP A 204 24.23 -1.31 -12.22
C ASP A 204 24.70 -2.65 -12.81
N GLN A 205 25.91 -3.10 -12.50
CA GLN A 205 26.47 -4.39 -12.93
C GLN A 205 26.05 -5.57 -12.04
N LEU A 206 25.07 -5.39 -11.14
CA LEU A 206 24.53 -6.49 -10.33
C LEU A 206 23.30 -7.13 -11.00
N PRO A 207 23.08 -8.45 -10.81
CA PRO A 207 22.04 -9.18 -11.54
C PRO A 207 20.62 -8.60 -11.38
N ARG A 208 19.83 -8.70 -12.44
CA ARG A 208 18.38 -8.42 -12.42
C ARG A 208 17.59 -9.70 -12.17
N MET A 209 16.46 -9.61 -11.49
CA MET A 209 15.57 -10.77 -11.27
C MET A 209 15.12 -11.42 -12.58
N LYS A 210 14.81 -10.61 -13.61
CA LYS A 210 14.48 -11.11 -14.96
C LYS A 210 15.63 -11.91 -15.59
N GLY A 211 16.88 -11.51 -15.32
CA GLY A 211 18.08 -12.25 -15.74
C GLY A 211 18.17 -13.62 -15.06
N CYS A 212 17.90 -13.71 -13.76
CA CYS A 212 17.86 -15.00 -13.05
C CYS A 212 16.85 -15.96 -13.69
N PHE A 213 15.66 -15.45 -14.01
CA PHE A 213 14.59 -16.26 -14.59
C PHE A 213 14.83 -16.72 -16.02
N ALA A 214 15.75 -16.09 -16.76
CA ALA A 214 16.15 -16.60 -18.07
C ALA A 214 16.64 -18.05 -18.02
N CYS A 215 17.28 -18.46 -16.90
CA CYS A 215 17.66 -19.86 -16.65
C CYS A 215 16.70 -20.56 -15.69
N HIS A 216 16.32 -19.93 -14.57
CA HIS A 216 15.55 -20.58 -13.50
C HIS A 216 14.05 -20.84 -13.81
N GLN A 217 13.57 -20.46 -15.01
CA GLN A 217 12.26 -20.88 -15.55
C GLN A 217 12.37 -21.86 -16.72
N MET A 218 13.58 -22.23 -17.16
CA MET A 218 13.75 -23.22 -18.24
C MET A 218 13.17 -24.58 -17.85
N PRO A 219 12.75 -25.42 -18.83
CA PRO A 219 12.36 -26.79 -18.54
C PRO A 219 13.59 -27.68 -18.25
N GLY A 220 13.37 -28.78 -17.53
CA GLY A 220 14.36 -29.83 -17.34
C GLY A 220 15.60 -29.43 -16.51
N PRO A 221 16.73 -30.16 -16.66
CA PRO A 221 17.96 -29.95 -15.88
C PRO A 221 18.62 -28.58 -16.08
N ALA A 222 18.38 -27.93 -17.23
CA ALA A 222 18.91 -26.61 -17.55
C ALA A 222 18.51 -25.57 -16.49
N ARG A 223 17.31 -25.71 -15.90
CA ARG A 223 16.79 -24.85 -14.83
C ARG A 223 17.64 -24.81 -13.57
N GLY A 224 18.34 -25.91 -13.29
CA GLY A 224 19.01 -26.12 -12.02
C GLY A 224 18.09 -26.33 -10.83
N GLN A 225 18.68 -26.24 -9.64
CA GLN A 225 18.07 -26.70 -8.39
C GLN A 225 17.15 -25.65 -7.75
N ALA A 226 17.49 -24.37 -7.89
CA ALA A 226 16.60 -23.29 -7.47
C ALA A 226 15.47 -23.16 -8.49
N LYS A 227 14.32 -23.77 -8.21
CA LYS A 227 13.11 -23.58 -9.00
C LYS A 227 12.61 -22.14 -8.84
N GLY A 228 11.68 -21.72 -9.69
CA GLY A 228 11.17 -20.35 -9.72
C GLY A 228 10.42 -19.86 -8.47
N ASP A 229 10.36 -20.65 -7.40
CA ASP A 229 9.74 -20.26 -6.14
C ASP A 229 10.51 -19.08 -5.51
N CYS A 230 9.78 -18.02 -5.14
CA CYS A 230 10.38 -16.75 -4.72
C CYS A 230 11.32 -16.91 -3.51
N VAL A 231 10.97 -17.81 -2.58
CA VAL A 231 11.70 -18.07 -1.34
C VAL A 231 13.08 -18.72 -1.54
N ASN A 232 13.34 -19.28 -2.73
CA ASN A 232 14.67 -19.83 -3.06
C ASN A 232 15.71 -18.71 -3.20
N CYS A 233 15.30 -17.55 -3.70
CA CYS A 233 16.18 -16.41 -3.95
C CYS A 233 15.98 -15.29 -2.92
N HIS A 234 14.80 -15.15 -2.34
CA HIS A 234 14.53 -14.12 -1.36
C HIS A 234 14.74 -14.60 0.08
N LEU A 235 15.08 -13.67 0.96
CA LEU A 235 15.11 -13.92 2.40
C LEU A 235 13.68 -14.11 2.91
N THR A 236 13.51 -14.95 3.93
CA THR A 236 12.20 -15.33 4.46
C THR A 236 12.05 -14.91 5.92
N GLU A 237 10.82 -14.69 6.35
CA GLU A 237 10.46 -14.55 7.77
C GLU A 237 10.25 -15.92 8.43
N ARG A 238 10.01 -15.93 9.75
CA ARG A 238 9.80 -17.18 10.50
C ARG A 238 8.64 -18.04 9.98
N GLY A 239 7.64 -17.42 9.35
CA GLY A 239 6.50 -18.10 8.74
C GLY A 239 6.76 -18.66 7.33
N GLY A 240 8.01 -18.67 6.84
CA GLY A 240 8.36 -19.15 5.50
C GLY A 240 8.04 -18.20 4.35
N MET A 241 7.19 -17.19 4.58
CA MET A 241 6.91 -16.12 3.61
C MET A 241 8.15 -15.28 3.31
N MET A 242 8.16 -14.69 2.11
CA MET A 242 9.20 -13.75 1.72
C MET A 242 9.22 -12.53 2.66
N LYS A 243 10.42 -12.18 3.13
CA LYS A 243 10.65 -10.95 3.87
C LYS A 243 10.56 -9.76 2.90
N THR A 244 9.64 -8.85 3.15
CA THR A 244 9.41 -7.68 2.30
C THR A 244 9.90 -6.37 2.91
N LYS A 245 10.18 -6.34 4.22
CA LYS A 245 10.66 -5.14 4.93
C LYS A 245 12.14 -5.28 5.29
N PHE A 246 12.96 -4.35 4.78
CA PHE A 246 14.39 -4.28 5.05
C PHE A 246 14.76 -2.87 5.53
N ALA A 247 15.95 -2.73 6.11
CA ALA A 247 16.50 -1.42 6.44
C ALA A 247 16.69 -0.52 5.21
N SER A 248 16.89 -1.14 4.03
CA SER A 248 16.97 -0.46 2.73
C SER A 248 15.61 -0.09 2.12
N GLY A 249 14.50 -0.46 2.77
CA GLY A 249 13.14 -0.11 2.33
C GLY A 249 12.19 -1.31 2.23
N ILE A 250 11.03 -1.07 1.60
CA ILE A 250 10.00 -2.09 1.36
C ILE A 250 10.21 -2.66 -0.04
N LEU A 251 10.43 -3.96 -0.14
CA LEU A 251 10.52 -4.70 -1.38
C LEU A 251 9.15 -4.71 -2.05
N LYS A 252 9.08 -4.14 -3.25
CA LYS A 252 7.88 -4.14 -4.07
C LYS A 252 8.04 -5.17 -5.19
N PRO A 253 6.98 -5.90 -5.54
CA PRO A 253 7.01 -6.75 -6.73
C PRO A 253 7.25 -5.88 -7.97
N PRO A 254 7.99 -6.39 -8.97
CA PRO A 254 8.22 -5.65 -10.20
C PRO A 254 6.94 -5.57 -11.05
N GLN A 255 6.87 -4.56 -11.91
CA GLN A 255 5.69 -4.32 -12.76
C GLN A 255 5.34 -5.51 -13.67
N TRP A 256 6.34 -6.26 -14.15
CA TRP A 256 6.10 -7.41 -15.00
C TRP A 256 5.48 -8.62 -14.26
N LEU A 257 5.43 -8.60 -12.92
CA LEU A 257 4.77 -9.63 -12.12
C LEU A 257 3.27 -9.29 -11.96
N HIS A 258 2.52 -9.38 -13.05
CA HIS A 258 1.08 -9.04 -13.12
C HIS A 258 0.74 -7.63 -12.63
N ASP A 259 1.69 -6.70 -12.73
CA ASP A 259 1.61 -5.38 -12.14
C ASP A 259 1.20 -5.41 -10.65
N SER A 260 1.64 -6.43 -9.90
CA SER A 260 1.30 -6.60 -8.48
C SER A 260 1.86 -5.50 -7.56
N GLY A 261 2.42 -4.43 -8.14
CA GLY A 261 2.82 -3.23 -7.45
C GLY A 261 1.66 -2.62 -6.68
N HIS A 262 1.90 -2.27 -5.43
CA HIS A 262 0.96 -1.58 -4.55
C HIS A 262 0.94 -0.07 -4.87
N GLY A 263 0.65 0.25 -6.13
CA GLY A 263 0.50 1.62 -6.65
C GLY A 263 -0.80 2.27 -6.20
N ALA A 264 -1.02 3.51 -6.61
CA ALA A 264 -2.23 4.26 -6.25
C ALA A 264 -3.52 3.58 -6.76
N ASP A 265 -3.43 2.82 -7.85
CA ASP A 265 -4.49 2.11 -8.55
C ASP A 265 -4.62 0.63 -8.12
N TRP A 266 -3.84 0.19 -7.12
CA TRP A 266 -3.88 -1.18 -6.61
C TRP A 266 -5.30 -1.67 -6.31
N ILE A 267 -6.13 -0.82 -5.70
CA ILE A 267 -7.53 -1.19 -5.36
C ILE A 267 -8.34 -1.55 -6.62
N GLU A 268 -8.05 -0.96 -7.76
CA GLU A 268 -8.77 -1.28 -9.00
C GLU A 268 -8.23 -2.52 -9.69
N ARG A 269 -6.91 -2.74 -9.66
CA ARG A 269 -6.28 -3.86 -10.37
C ARG A 269 -6.27 -5.16 -9.57
N HIS A 270 -6.12 -5.09 -8.24
CA HIS A 270 -6.02 -6.29 -7.41
C HIS A 270 -7.25 -7.18 -7.51
N LYS A 271 -8.44 -6.61 -7.75
CA LYS A 271 -9.68 -7.39 -7.92
C LYS A 271 -9.59 -8.39 -9.07
N GLN A 272 -8.91 -8.01 -10.16
CA GLN A 272 -8.72 -8.88 -11.33
C GLN A 272 -7.60 -9.87 -11.08
N VAL A 273 -6.45 -9.40 -10.58
CA VAL A 273 -5.28 -10.26 -10.34
C VAL A 273 -5.59 -11.32 -9.27
N ALA A 274 -6.15 -10.93 -8.13
CA ALA A 274 -6.50 -11.85 -7.06
C ALA A 274 -7.71 -12.74 -7.41
N GLY A 275 -8.64 -12.25 -8.24
CA GLY A 275 -9.75 -13.06 -8.75
C GLY A 275 -9.30 -14.18 -9.68
N ASN A 276 -8.22 -13.95 -10.45
CA ASN A 276 -7.64 -14.95 -11.34
C ASN A 276 -6.67 -15.88 -10.61
N ASP A 277 -5.80 -15.34 -9.75
CA ASP A 277 -4.81 -16.09 -9.01
C ASP A 277 -4.43 -15.39 -7.68
N SER A 278 -5.19 -15.70 -6.63
CA SER A 278 -4.89 -15.23 -5.28
C SER A 278 -3.63 -15.88 -4.66
N GLN A 279 -3.21 -17.04 -5.16
CA GLN A 279 -2.05 -17.78 -4.63
C GLN A 279 -0.74 -17.05 -4.92
N THR A 280 -0.66 -16.32 -6.04
CA THR A 280 0.46 -15.42 -6.33
C THR A 280 0.69 -14.42 -5.18
N CYS A 281 -0.37 -13.86 -4.59
CA CYS A 281 -0.27 -12.95 -3.45
C CYS A 281 0.18 -13.67 -2.17
N ALA A 282 -0.32 -14.89 -1.95
CA ALA A 282 0.00 -15.72 -0.78
C ALA A 282 1.50 -16.10 -0.68
N THR A 283 2.25 -15.98 -1.78
CA THR A 283 3.70 -16.17 -1.79
C THR A 283 4.45 -15.10 -0.98
N CYS A 284 3.84 -13.91 -0.82
CA CYS A 284 4.43 -12.77 -0.11
C CYS A 284 3.60 -12.34 1.11
N HIS A 285 2.29 -12.58 1.11
CA HIS A 285 1.33 -12.07 2.09
C HIS A 285 0.60 -13.21 2.79
N SER A 286 0.30 -13.03 4.08
CA SER A 286 -0.58 -13.94 4.82
C SER A 286 -2.06 -13.67 4.51
N GLU A 287 -2.92 -14.68 4.69
CA GLU A 287 -4.38 -14.57 4.53
C GLU A 287 -5.00 -13.37 5.28
N ARG A 288 -4.44 -13.01 6.44
CA ARG A 288 -4.88 -11.85 7.20
C ARG A 288 -4.91 -10.55 6.38
N PHE A 289 -4.02 -10.40 5.41
CA PHE A 289 -3.95 -9.22 4.55
C PHE A 289 -5.21 -9.08 3.68
N CYS A 290 -5.74 -10.22 3.19
CA CYS A 290 -7.01 -10.27 2.48
C CYS A 290 -8.15 -9.90 3.44
N THR A 291 -8.21 -10.56 4.60
CA THR A 291 -9.33 -10.37 5.53
C THR A 291 -9.39 -8.96 6.10
N ASP A 292 -8.25 -8.31 6.40
CA ASP A 292 -8.24 -6.96 6.99
C ASP A 292 -8.95 -5.92 6.10
N CYS A 293 -8.99 -6.11 4.78
CA CYS A 293 -9.75 -5.26 3.87
C CYS A 293 -11.15 -5.82 3.57
N HIS A 294 -11.28 -7.14 3.34
CA HIS A 294 -12.54 -7.77 2.96
C HIS A 294 -13.54 -7.93 4.13
N ASP A 295 -13.07 -7.86 5.38
CA ASP A 295 -13.93 -7.81 6.57
C ASP A 295 -14.32 -6.37 6.97
N GLY A 296 -13.81 -5.36 6.25
CA GLY A 296 -14.10 -3.94 6.47
C GLY A 296 -13.41 -3.31 7.68
N ARG A 297 -12.40 -3.98 8.29
CA ARG A 297 -11.56 -3.38 9.36
C ARG A 297 -10.70 -2.25 8.83
N VAL A 298 -10.08 -2.43 7.67
CA VAL A 298 -9.38 -1.39 6.93
C VAL A 298 -10.40 -0.70 6.03
N ARG A 299 -10.52 0.62 6.17
CA ARG A 299 -11.45 1.45 5.39
C ARG A 299 -10.66 2.41 4.52
N PRO A 300 -10.24 1.99 3.31
CA PRO A 300 -9.54 2.88 2.40
C PRO A 300 -10.47 4.05 2.05
N ARG A 301 -9.99 5.29 2.22
CA ARG A 301 -10.71 6.52 1.83
C ARG A 301 -11.05 6.61 0.33
N LYS A 302 -10.56 5.67 -0.48
CA LYS A 302 -10.88 5.54 -1.90
C LYS A 302 -12.19 4.79 -2.16
N VAL A 303 -12.69 4.01 -1.19
CA VAL A 303 -13.96 3.28 -1.34
C VAL A 303 -15.14 4.23 -1.15
N HIS A 304 -15.05 5.16 -0.20
CA HIS A 304 -16.02 6.25 -0.01
C HIS A 304 -15.29 7.57 0.26
N PRO A 305 -15.63 8.68 -0.43
CA PRO A 305 -15.13 10.00 -0.09
C PRO A 305 -15.70 10.50 1.25
N ASN A 306 -15.10 11.55 1.82
CA ASN A 306 -15.50 12.07 3.14
C ASN A 306 -16.94 12.62 3.16
N ASP A 307 -17.50 12.98 2.00
CA ASP A 307 -18.86 13.50 1.85
C ASP A 307 -19.85 12.47 1.29
N TRP A 308 -19.55 11.17 1.35
CA TRP A 308 -20.34 10.07 0.77
C TRP A 308 -21.87 10.20 0.86
N ILE A 309 -22.41 10.77 1.94
CA ILE A 309 -23.85 11.01 2.13
C ILE A 309 -24.48 11.79 0.96
N SER A 310 -23.73 12.69 0.31
CA SER A 310 -24.18 13.49 -0.85
C SER A 310 -24.46 12.63 -2.09
N MET A 311 -23.63 11.62 -2.33
CA MET A 311 -23.69 10.74 -3.51
C MET A 311 -24.35 9.37 -3.24
N HIS A 312 -24.47 9.00 -1.96
CA HIS A 312 -25.00 7.71 -1.52
C HIS A 312 -26.36 7.33 -2.15
N PRO A 313 -27.37 8.22 -2.23
CA PRO A 313 -28.67 7.85 -2.80
C PRO A 313 -28.58 7.40 -4.26
N THR A 314 -27.70 8.04 -5.05
CA THR A 314 -27.49 7.70 -6.45
C THR A 314 -26.73 6.37 -6.58
N ALA A 315 -25.65 6.19 -5.83
CA ALA A 315 -24.87 4.95 -5.85
C ALA A 315 -25.67 3.74 -5.34
N ALA A 316 -26.51 3.93 -4.31
CA ALA A 316 -27.39 2.89 -3.78
C ALA A 316 -28.44 2.44 -4.81
N ARG A 317 -29.00 3.36 -5.60
CA ARG A 317 -29.93 3.04 -6.70
C ARG A 317 -29.25 2.31 -7.85
N GLN A 318 -27.98 2.64 -8.13
CA GLN A 318 -27.19 1.98 -9.16
C GLN A 318 -26.73 0.58 -8.74
N ASN A 319 -26.78 0.25 -7.44
CA ASN A 319 -26.21 -0.97 -6.86
C ASN A 319 -24.76 -1.22 -7.32
N ASN A 320 -23.99 -0.14 -7.49
CA ASN A 320 -22.63 -0.19 -8.00
C ASN A 320 -21.76 0.86 -7.27
N PRO A 321 -20.79 0.43 -6.43
CA PRO A 321 -20.44 -0.96 -6.11
C PRO A 321 -21.55 -1.68 -5.32
N SER A 322 -21.55 -3.03 -5.34
CA SER A 322 -22.48 -3.82 -4.53
C SER A 322 -22.19 -3.61 -3.04
N CYS A 323 -22.96 -2.73 -2.40
CA CYS A 323 -22.77 -2.36 -0.99
C CYS A 323 -22.80 -3.59 -0.08
N THR A 324 -23.59 -4.60 -0.44
CA THR A 324 -23.74 -5.85 0.32
C THR A 324 -22.49 -6.71 0.36
N SER A 325 -21.51 -6.47 -0.52
CA SER A 325 -20.21 -7.14 -0.47
C SER A 325 -19.40 -6.79 0.78
N CYS A 326 -19.63 -5.60 1.36
CA CYS A 326 -18.92 -5.12 2.56
C CYS A 326 -19.88 -4.77 3.72
N HIS A 327 -21.11 -4.34 3.42
CA HIS A 327 -22.08 -3.85 4.40
C HIS A 327 -23.28 -4.78 4.51
N ARG A 328 -23.53 -5.29 5.72
CA ARG A 328 -24.75 -6.06 5.99
C ARG A 328 -25.96 -5.13 6.09
N GLN A 329 -26.99 -5.37 5.28
CA GLN A 329 -28.16 -4.52 5.18
C GLN A 329 -28.87 -4.26 6.52
N GLN A 330 -29.03 -5.31 7.32
CA GLN A 330 -29.77 -5.24 8.59
C GLN A 330 -29.03 -4.47 9.68
N THR A 331 -27.70 -4.59 9.76
CA THR A 331 -26.92 -3.95 10.83
C THR A 331 -26.33 -2.61 10.42
N PHE A 332 -26.02 -2.42 9.12
CA PHE A 332 -25.41 -1.21 8.62
C PHE A 332 -26.42 -0.25 8.01
N CYS A 333 -27.15 -0.67 6.98
CA CYS A 333 -28.04 0.23 6.22
C CYS A 333 -29.17 0.74 7.12
N VAL A 334 -29.88 -0.16 7.80
CA VAL A 334 -30.97 0.20 8.72
C VAL A 334 -30.46 1.09 9.85
N GLY A 335 -29.35 0.72 10.51
CA GLY A 335 -28.80 1.50 11.61
C GLY A 335 -28.32 2.89 11.20
N CYS A 336 -27.73 3.02 10.00
CA CYS A 336 -27.36 4.32 9.45
C CYS A 336 -28.60 5.15 9.13
N HIS A 337 -29.58 4.57 8.44
CA HIS A 337 -30.81 5.24 8.06
C HIS A 337 -31.63 5.71 9.28
N GLN A 338 -31.62 4.94 10.37
CA GLN A 338 -32.22 5.32 11.63
C GLN A 338 -31.50 6.51 12.27
N ARG A 339 -30.16 6.46 12.41
CA ARG A 339 -29.37 7.58 12.96
C ARG A 339 -29.45 8.84 12.11
N ALA A 340 -29.44 8.69 10.79
CA ALA A 340 -29.59 9.79 9.83
C ALA A 340 -31.02 10.37 9.79
N GLY A 341 -31.98 9.74 10.47
CA GLY A 341 -33.37 10.23 10.56
C GLY A 341 -34.18 10.07 9.27
N VAL A 342 -33.72 9.28 8.31
CA VAL A 342 -34.44 9.01 7.05
C VAL A 342 -35.53 7.95 7.23
N THR A 343 -35.44 7.09 8.25
CA THR A 343 -36.55 6.19 8.63
C THR A 343 -37.53 6.87 9.58
N MET A 344 -38.78 6.43 9.55
CA MET A 344 -39.81 6.87 10.51
C MET A 344 -39.49 6.49 11.96
N SER A 345 -38.74 5.40 12.15
CA SER A 345 -38.30 4.87 13.45
C SER A 345 -37.03 5.54 14.02
N GLY A 346 -36.47 6.55 13.33
CA GLY A 346 -35.28 7.28 13.77
C GLY A 346 -35.57 8.41 14.80
N PRO A 347 -34.55 8.99 15.45
CA PRO A 347 -34.70 10.01 16.49
C PRO A 347 -35.47 11.26 16.02
N PHE A 348 -36.31 11.81 16.91
CA PHE A 348 -37.16 12.98 16.64
C PHE A 348 -36.42 14.26 16.22
N ALA A 349 -35.19 14.43 16.69
CA ALA A 349 -34.35 15.59 16.39
C ALA A 349 -33.99 15.73 14.90
N ASN A 350 -34.06 14.65 14.10
CA ASN A 350 -33.65 14.64 12.70
C ASN A 350 -34.83 14.68 11.70
N PHE A 351 -36.06 14.91 12.17
CA PHE A 351 -37.28 14.95 11.32
C PHE A 351 -37.24 16.03 10.23
N ALA A 352 -36.55 17.15 10.46
CA ALA A 352 -36.43 18.26 9.51
C ALA A 352 -35.78 17.85 8.17
N GLY A 353 -35.03 16.74 8.13
CA GLY A 353 -34.42 16.21 6.90
C GLY A 353 -35.35 15.39 6.00
N ARG A 354 -36.56 15.02 6.47
CA ARG A 354 -37.47 14.10 5.74
C ARG A 354 -38.04 14.69 4.46
N GLY A 355 -38.23 16.01 4.41
CA GLY A 355 -38.70 16.72 3.21
C GLY A 355 -37.73 16.66 2.03
N ARG A 356 -36.49 16.23 2.24
CA ARG A 356 -35.52 16.00 1.13
C ARG A 356 -35.85 14.75 0.31
N PHE A 357 -36.60 13.80 0.87
CA PHE A 357 -36.89 12.51 0.25
C PHE A 357 -38.38 12.29 -0.05
N HIS A 358 -39.25 13.20 0.39
CA HIS A 358 -40.68 13.20 0.08
C HIS A 358 -41.06 14.49 -0.66
N PRO A 359 -41.85 14.41 -1.74
CA PRO A 359 -42.45 15.60 -2.32
C PRO A 359 -43.38 16.28 -1.31
N PRO A 360 -43.70 17.58 -1.49
CA PRO A 360 -44.69 18.26 -0.66
C PRO A 360 -46.03 17.50 -0.62
N ALA A 361 -46.72 17.53 0.52
CA ALA A 361 -48.00 16.85 0.73
C ALA A 361 -49.03 17.17 -0.38
N ALA A 362 -49.09 18.44 -0.80
CA ALA A 362 -49.92 18.92 -1.91
C ALA A 362 -49.68 18.24 -3.26
N VAL A 363 -48.51 17.62 -3.48
CA VAL A 363 -48.11 16.98 -4.75
C VAL A 363 -48.11 15.45 -4.62
N TRP A 364 -48.23 14.91 -3.40
CA TRP A 364 -47.98 13.51 -3.11
C TRP A 364 -49.11 12.81 -2.35
N SER A 365 -49.77 13.47 -1.38
CA SER A 365 -50.76 12.87 -0.49
C SER A 365 -52.13 13.53 -0.50
N ASP A 366 -52.18 14.84 -0.71
CA ASP A 366 -53.40 15.62 -0.49
C ASP A 366 -54.37 15.51 -1.68
N PRO A 367 -55.69 15.67 -1.45
CA PRO A 367 -56.66 15.78 -2.53
C PRO A 367 -56.45 17.06 -3.37
N PRO A 368 -56.78 17.04 -4.68
CA PRO A 368 -57.30 15.91 -5.45
C PRO A 368 -56.20 14.93 -5.90
N ARG A 369 -56.37 13.65 -5.57
CA ARG A 369 -55.38 12.60 -5.86
C ARG A 369 -55.38 12.25 -7.34
N SER A 370 -54.19 12.21 -7.95
CA SER A 370 -53.97 11.83 -9.36
C SER A 370 -52.99 10.67 -9.49
N SER A 371 -52.77 10.18 -10.72
CA SER A 371 -51.83 9.10 -11.04
C SER A 371 -50.37 9.37 -10.62
N ARG A 372 -50.05 10.58 -10.15
CA ARG A 372 -48.73 11.01 -9.66
C ARG A 372 -48.60 10.99 -8.12
N HIS A 373 -49.65 10.63 -7.40
CA HIS A 373 -49.68 10.60 -5.93
C HIS A 373 -49.24 9.25 -5.36
N HIS A 374 -48.88 9.25 -4.07
CA HIS A 374 -48.32 8.10 -3.35
C HIS A 374 -49.16 6.83 -3.48
N SER A 375 -50.49 6.95 -3.55
CA SER A 375 -51.37 5.79 -3.68
C SER A 375 -51.12 5.02 -4.97
N TRP A 376 -50.83 5.72 -6.07
CA TRP A 376 -50.54 5.11 -7.36
C TRP A 376 -49.10 4.63 -7.45
N GLU A 377 -48.16 5.36 -6.86
CA GLU A 377 -46.76 4.91 -6.82
C GLU A 377 -46.57 3.68 -5.94
N ALA A 378 -47.22 3.62 -4.77
CA ALA A 378 -47.20 2.45 -3.90
C ALA A 378 -47.78 1.20 -4.59
N GLN A 379 -48.79 1.37 -5.45
CA GLN A 379 -49.34 0.27 -6.25
C GLN A 379 -48.38 -0.20 -7.35
N ARG A 380 -47.57 0.70 -7.92
CA ARG A 380 -46.57 0.34 -8.95
C ARG A 380 -45.32 -0.29 -8.36
N ASN A 381 -44.85 0.24 -7.23
CA ASN A 381 -43.58 -0.14 -6.64
C ASN A 381 -43.53 0.09 -5.11
N ILE A 382 -44.26 -0.75 -4.37
CA ILE A 382 -44.23 -0.73 -2.89
C ILE A 382 -42.81 -0.94 -2.32
N ASN A 383 -41.93 -1.64 -3.07
CA ASN A 383 -40.54 -1.92 -2.68
C ASN A 383 -39.69 -0.65 -2.53
N ALA A 384 -40.00 0.40 -3.30
CA ALA A 384 -39.35 1.71 -3.11
C ALA A 384 -39.63 2.29 -1.72
N CYS A 385 -40.84 2.07 -1.18
CA CYS A 385 -41.28 2.62 0.08
C CYS A 385 -40.84 1.78 1.28
N VAL A 386 -40.97 0.45 1.20
CA VAL A 386 -40.62 -0.46 2.32
C VAL A 386 -39.11 -0.56 2.59
N SER A 387 -38.30 0.09 1.75
CA SER A 387 -36.87 0.30 2.00
C SER A 387 -36.58 1.27 3.17
N CYS A 388 -37.54 2.14 3.49
CA CYS A 388 -37.46 3.14 4.56
C CYS A 388 -38.65 3.08 5.55
N HIS A 389 -39.77 2.51 5.12
CA HIS A 389 -41.00 2.36 5.90
C HIS A 389 -41.23 0.90 6.29
N THR A 390 -41.67 0.70 7.52
CA THR A 390 -42.13 -0.60 8.02
C THR A 390 -43.65 -0.69 7.89
N GLU A 391 -44.19 -1.90 8.04
CA GLU A 391 -45.63 -2.16 8.02
C GLU A 391 -46.42 -1.27 9.01
N ARG A 392 -45.84 -0.99 10.19
CA ARG A 392 -46.41 -0.08 11.18
C ARG A 392 -46.55 1.36 10.65
N ASP A 393 -45.64 1.81 9.80
CA ASP A 393 -45.67 3.19 9.27
C ASP A 393 -46.83 3.38 8.29
N CYS A 394 -47.21 2.33 7.56
CA CYS A 394 -48.37 2.34 6.68
C CYS A 394 -49.69 2.29 7.47
N ALA A 395 -49.72 1.53 8.57
CA ALA A 395 -50.88 1.36 9.44
C ALA A 395 -51.38 2.70 10.02
N THR A 396 -50.49 3.65 10.31
CA THR A 396 -50.84 4.99 10.81
C THR A 396 -51.90 5.72 9.97
N CYS A 397 -51.97 5.45 8.66
CA CYS A 397 -52.97 6.05 7.76
C CYS A 397 -53.96 5.03 7.19
N HIS A 398 -53.50 3.80 6.92
CA HIS A 398 -54.28 2.79 6.21
C HIS A 398 -55.00 1.79 7.11
N ALA A 399 -54.60 1.69 8.38
CA ALA A 399 -55.35 0.88 9.32
C ALA A 399 -56.69 1.54 9.63
N THR A 400 -57.63 0.72 10.08
CA THR A 400 -58.81 1.23 10.76
C THR A 400 -58.41 1.79 12.14
N SER A 401 -59.32 2.54 12.74
CA SER A 401 -59.07 3.38 13.92
C SER A 401 -58.57 2.64 15.17
N ALA A 402 -58.45 1.30 15.13
CA ALA A 402 -58.05 0.48 16.28
C ALA A 402 -56.56 0.08 16.30
N MET A 403 -55.82 0.17 15.17
CA MET A 403 -54.46 -0.39 15.07
C MET A 403 -53.39 0.67 14.79
N GLY A 404 -52.93 1.36 15.85
CA GLY A 404 -51.50 1.71 15.98
C GLY A 404 -51.04 3.15 15.77
N GLY A 405 -50.74 3.83 16.89
CA GLY A 405 -49.42 4.42 17.13
C GLY A 405 -49.17 5.91 16.84
N ARG A 406 -48.83 6.65 17.92
CA ARG A 406 -48.15 7.98 18.08
C ARG A 406 -48.07 8.90 16.84
N GLY A 407 -49.01 9.85 16.73
CA GLY A 407 -48.92 11.04 15.88
C GLY A 407 -49.49 12.28 16.56
N TRP A 408 -48.79 13.42 16.47
CA TRP A 408 -48.93 14.64 17.28
C TRP A 408 -49.79 15.73 16.59
N GLY A 409 -50.59 16.49 17.36
CA GLY A 409 -51.25 17.73 16.92
C GLY A 409 -52.51 18.12 17.74
N PRO A 410 -52.68 19.38 18.20
CA PRO A 410 -53.79 19.78 19.05
C PRO A 410 -55.04 20.23 18.26
N GLY A 411 -56.25 19.84 18.71
CA GLY A 411 -57.48 20.61 18.45
C GLY A 411 -58.60 19.98 17.59
N LYS A 412 -58.98 18.71 17.80
CA LYS A 412 -60.25 18.17 17.26
C LYS A 412 -60.98 17.35 18.33
N ALA A 413 -62.15 17.85 18.74
CA ALA A 413 -62.97 17.30 19.81
C ALA A 413 -63.76 16.05 19.39
N GLY A 414 -63.88 15.10 20.32
CA GLY A 414 -64.93 14.09 20.33
C GLY A 414 -64.54 12.68 19.86
N VAL A 415 -63.72 11.96 20.64
CA VAL A 415 -63.92 10.54 21.06
C VAL A 415 -62.73 10.06 21.92
N GLY A 416 -62.98 9.62 23.15
CA GLY A 416 -62.24 8.58 23.91
C GLY A 416 -60.74 8.75 24.25
N ASP A 417 -60.44 8.55 25.52
CA ASP A 417 -59.30 8.98 26.33
C ASP A 417 -57.93 8.34 26.01
N SER A 418 -57.79 7.68 24.86
CA SER A 418 -56.49 7.18 24.37
C SER A 418 -56.41 7.01 22.84
N GLY A 419 -57.28 7.68 22.08
CA GLY A 419 -57.52 7.44 20.65
C GLY A 419 -56.42 7.94 19.69
N PHE A 420 -55.45 7.07 19.37
CA PHE A 420 -54.62 7.19 18.17
C PHE A 420 -54.95 6.06 17.20
N GLY A 421 -55.93 6.29 16.33
CA GLY A 421 -56.39 5.35 15.31
C GLY A 421 -55.86 5.69 13.92
N GLY A 422 -55.69 4.68 13.07
CA GLY A 422 -55.38 4.89 11.66
C GLY A 422 -56.42 5.79 10.97
N GLN A 423 -56.00 6.58 9.99
CA GLN A 423 -56.88 7.52 9.26
C GLN A 423 -57.99 6.85 8.43
N GLY A 424 -58.09 5.51 8.46
CA GLY A 424 -59.15 4.74 7.82
C GLY A 424 -59.10 4.80 6.28
N VAL A 425 -57.96 5.18 5.70
CA VAL A 425 -57.80 5.29 4.24
C VAL A 425 -57.68 3.88 3.66
N ASN A 426 -58.75 3.41 3.03
CA ASN A 426 -58.81 2.07 2.46
C ASN A 426 -57.67 1.82 1.43
N PRO A 427 -56.71 0.93 1.73
CA PRO A 427 -55.60 0.62 0.82
C PRO A 427 -55.98 -0.42 -0.24
N HIS A 428 -57.16 -1.04 -0.12
CA HIS A 428 -57.55 -2.13 -1.00
C HIS A 428 -57.95 -1.63 -2.40
N PRO A 429 -57.69 -2.43 -3.46
CA PRO A 429 -58.13 -2.10 -4.80
C PRO A 429 -59.66 -2.05 -4.89
N ARG A 430 -60.17 -1.40 -5.94
CA ARG A 430 -61.62 -1.36 -6.21
C ARG A 430 -62.18 -2.79 -6.24
N ASN A 431 -63.36 -2.96 -5.65
CA ASN A 431 -64.08 -4.25 -5.54
C ASN A 431 -63.36 -5.33 -4.72
N PHE A 432 -62.39 -4.97 -3.87
CA PHE A 432 -61.77 -5.94 -2.96
C PHE A 432 -62.77 -6.59 -2.00
N ARG A 433 -63.85 -5.88 -1.63
CA ARG A 433 -64.92 -6.39 -0.76
C ARG A 433 -65.51 -7.70 -1.29
N ASP A 434 -65.69 -7.84 -2.59
CA ASP A 434 -66.29 -9.03 -3.21
C ASP A 434 -65.44 -10.29 -3.04
N ARG A 435 -64.14 -10.13 -2.75
CA ARG A 435 -63.17 -11.21 -2.58
C ARG A 435 -62.53 -11.24 -1.20
N CYS A 436 -62.95 -10.37 -0.28
CA CYS A 436 -62.28 -10.22 1.01
C CYS A 436 -62.50 -11.43 1.92
N ALA A 437 -63.66 -12.10 1.85
CA ALA A 437 -63.90 -13.33 2.59
C ALA A 437 -62.99 -14.49 2.17
N GLY A 438 -62.72 -14.61 0.87
CA GLY A 438 -61.74 -15.58 0.37
C GLY A 438 -60.30 -15.25 0.76
N ALA A 439 -59.94 -13.97 0.88
CA ALA A 439 -58.62 -13.56 1.37
C ALA A 439 -58.46 -13.86 2.86
N LEU A 440 -59.46 -13.50 3.67
CA LEU A 440 -59.46 -13.70 5.12
C LEU A 440 -59.37 -15.19 5.50
N ARG A 441 -60.13 -16.07 4.81
CA ARG A 441 -60.07 -17.52 5.03
C ARG A 441 -58.73 -18.14 4.65
N ARG A 442 -58.05 -17.62 3.62
CA ARG A 442 -56.75 -18.14 3.17
C ARG A 442 -55.61 -17.75 4.11
N ASN A 443 -55.59 -16.50 4.57
CA ASN A 443 -54.61 -16.03 5.54
C ASN A 443 -55.11 -14.77 6.24
N ALA A 444 -55.54 -14.90 7.50
CA ALA A 444 -56.03 -13.78 8.29
C ALA A 444 -54.91 -12.86 8.81
N ARG A 445 -53.67 -13.34 8.88
CA ARG A 445 -52.56 -12.61 9.53
C ARG A 445 -52.29 -11.23 8.92
N PRO A 446 -52.24 -11.02 7.59
CA PRO A 446 -52.09 -9.69 7.01
C PRO A 446 -53.28 -8.76 7.26
N CYS A 447 -54.50 -9.30 7.38
CA CYS A 447 -55.68 -8.50 7.67
C CYS A 447 -55.59 -7.90 9.08
N LEU A 448 -55.09 -8.68 10.03
CA LEU A 448 -54.94 -8.29 11.44
C LEU A 448 -53.83 -7.28 11.72
N VAL A 449 -53.07 -6.87 10.70
CA VAL A 449 -52.10 -5.78 10.80
C VAL A 449 -52.82 -4.43 10.76
N CYS A 450 -53.88 -4.34 9.93
CA CYS A 450 -54.60 -3.11 9.64
C CYS A 450 -56.01 -3.08 10.21
N HIS A 451 -56.56 -4.23 10.60
CA HIS A 451 -57.89 -4.39 11.16
C HIS A 451 -57.82 -5.04 12.53
N ASP A 452 -58.51 -4.46 13.51
CA ASP A 452 -58.76 -5.15 14.78
C ASP A 452 -59.68 -6.36 14.54
N PRO A 453 -59.52 -7.48 15.29
CA PRO A 453 -60.43 -8.62 15.20
C PRO A 453 -61.92 -8.30 15.35
N ALA A 454 -62.27 -7.22 16.06
CA ALA A 454 -63.63 -6.72 16.26
C ALA A 454 -64.04 -5.59 15.29
N ASP A 455 -63.17 -5.22 14.33
CA ASP A 455 -63.47 -4.19 13.34
C ASP A 455 -64.65 -4.60 12.44
N GLN A 456 -65.67 -3.76 12.39
CA GLN A 456 -66.86 -3.94 11.55
C GLN A 456 -66.49 -4.20 10.08
N LYS A 457 -65.46 -3.53 9.54
CA LYS A 457 -65.04 -3.74 8.14
C LYS A 457 -64.41 -5.11 7.90
N LEU A 458 -63.78 -5.69 8.93
CA LEU A 458 -63.26 -7.05 8.88
C LEU A 458 -64.38 -8.07 9.09
N MET A 459 -65.38 -7.74 9.92
CA MET A 459 -66.57 -8.57 10.15
C MET A 459 -67.42 -8.71 8.88
N GLU A 460 -67.53 -7.66 8.06
CA GLU A 460 -68.19 -7.74 6.74
C GLU A 460 -67.51 -8.71 5.75
N CYS A 461 -66.29 -9.13 6.04
CA CYS A 461 -65.52 -10.09 5.26
C CYS A 461 -65.54 -11.50 5.86
N ARG A 462 -66.24 -11.74 6.97
CA ARG A 462 -66.47 -13.10 7.51
C ARG A 462 -67.76 -13.64 6.94
#